data_AF-A0A7V9GCB6-F1
#
_entry.id   AF-A0A7V9GCB6-F1
#
_cell.length_a   1.000
_cell.length_b   1.000
_cell.length_c   1.000
_cell.angle_alpha   90.00
_cell.angle_beta   90.00
_cell.angle_gamma   90.00
#
_symmetry.space_group_name_H-M   'P 1'
#
loop_
_entity.id
_entity.type
_entity.pdbx_description
1 polymer ?
#
loop_
_entity_poly.entity_id
_entity_poly.type
_entity_poly.pdbx_seq_one_letter_code
_entity_poly.pdbx_strand_id
1 'polypeptide(L)' 'MSKNKEIILEVTQEMFEEMKAKGIDEEAILKPGKHIFTRGGFQERHPNFNPKEAKMRINICLDADVVHHFRKRAESPHSA' A
#
# COMPACT_ATOMS: atom_id res chain seq x y z
N MET A 1 -11.70 -16.96 -12.49
CA MET A 1 -10.81 -16.04 -13.22
C MET A 1 -11.15 -14.60 -12.79
N SER A 2 -10.67 -14.14 -11.63
CA SER A 2 -10.98 -12.79 -11.15
C SER A 2 -10.02 -11.78 -11.77
N LYS A 3 -10.59 -10.88 -12.59
CA LYS A 3 -9.92 -9.98 -13.55
C LYS A 3 -9.24 -8.73 -12.95
N ASN A 4 -8.98 -8.64 -11.64
CA ASN A 4 -8.41 -7.43 -11.03
C ASN A 4 -7.36 -7.76 -9.95
N LYS A 5 -6.24 -8.37 -10.34
CA LYS A 5 -5.11 -8.63 -9.43
C LYS A 5 -3.99 -7.61 -9.53
N GLU A 6 -3.89 -6.94 -10.67
CA GLU A 6 -2.84 -5.99 -10.96
C GLU A 6 -3.30 -4.59 -10.55
N ILE A 7 -2.53 -3.97 -9.65
CA ILE A 7 -2.62 -2.57 -9.30
C ILE A 7 -1.49 -1.90 -10.07
N ILE A 8 -1.85 -1.00 -10.97
CA ILE A 8 -0.90 -0.21 -11.73
C ILE A 8 -0.75 1.13 -11.02
N LEU A 9 0.47 1.46 -10.64
CA LEU A 9 0.83 2.76 -10.11
C LEU A 9 1.75 3.45 -11.11
N GLU A 10 1.34 4.61 -11.59
CA GLU A 10 2.17 5.46 -12.45
C GLU A 10 2.81 6.54 -11.59
N VAL A 11 4.13 6.60 -11.60
CA VAL A 11 4.90 7.60 -10.86
C VAL A 11 5.46 8.59 -11.85
N THR A 12 5.06 9.86 -11.74
CA THR A 12 5.59 10.93 -12.59
C THR A 12 6.94 11.43 -12.06
N GLN A 13 7.67 12.15 -12.91
CA GLN A 13 8.91 12.83 -12.52
C GLN A 13 8.66 13.82 -11.36
N GLU A 14 7.56 14.55 -11.43
CA GLU A 14 7.16 15.52 -10.41
C GLU A 14 6.92 14.86 -9.05
N MET A 15 6.22 13.72 -9.02
CA MET A 15 5.98 12.97 -7.78
C MET A 15 7.29 12.45 -7.16
N PHE A 16 8.24 12.01 -7.99
CA PHE A 16 9.55 11.57 -7.53
C PHE A 16 10.34 12.73 -6.89
N GLU A 17 10.36 13.88 -7.54
CA GLU A 17 11.05 15.09 -7.04
C GLU A 17 10.39 15.63 -5.77
N GLU A 18 9.07 15.60 -5.68
CA GLU A 18 8.35 15.96 -4.46
C GLU A 18 8.70 15.05 -3.28
N MET A 19 8.78 13.74 -3.50
CA MET A 19 9.13 12.78 -2.45
C MET A 19 10.57 12.97 -2.00
N LYS A 20 11.48 13.24 -2.93
CA LYS A 20 12.87 13.59 -2.64
C LYS A 20 12.97 14.90 -1.86
N ALA A 21 12.19 15.92 -2.23
CA ALA A 21 12.13 17.20 -1.52
C ALA A 21 11.54 17.07 -0.09
N LYS A 22 10.65 16.09 0.13
CA LYS A 22 10.13 15.72 1.46
C LYS A 22 11.16 14.97 2.32
N GLY A 23 12.37 14.75 1.82
CA GLY A 23 13.47 14.12 2.55
C GLY A 23 13.38 12.58 2.62
N ILE A 24 12.57 11.97 1.76
CA ILE A 24 12.54 10.51 1.61
C ILE A 24 13.81 10.09 0.86
N ASP A 25 14.47 9.06 1.36
CA ASP A 25 15.67 8.53 0.72
C ASP A 25 15.39 8.01 -0.69
N GLU A 26 16.30 8.27 -1.63
CA GLU A 26 16.10 7.98 -3.04
C GLU A 26 15.89 6.47 -3.29
N GLU A 27 16.54 5.62 -2.50
CA GLU A 27 16.37 4.16 -2.57
C GLU A 27 14.99 3.69 -2.11
N ALA A 28 14.29 4.49 -1.30
CA ALA A 28 12.94 4.22 -0.80
C ALA A 28 11.83 4.81 -1.70
N ILE A 29 12.19 5.59 -2.73
CA ILE A 29 11.24 6.19 -3.66
C ILE A 29 11.14 5.34 -4.93
N LEU A 30 9.91 5.08 -5.39
CA LEU A 30 9.69 4.46 -6.69
C LEU A 30 10.15 5.41 -7.79
N LYS A 31 11.01 4.93 -8.68
CA LYS A 31 11.47 5.70 -9.84
C LYS A 31 10.30 6.06 -10.76
N PRO A 32 10.39 7.17 -11.51
CA PRO A 32 9.38 7.53 -12.50
C PRO A 32 9.11 6.39 -13.48
N GLY A 33 7.84 6.13 -13.78
CA GLY A 33 7.40 5.06 -14.66
C GLY A 33 6.20 4.28 -14.11
N LYS A 34 5.88 3.18 -14.81
CA LYS A 34 4.73 2.33 -14.52
C LYS A 34 5.13 1.12 -13.68
N HIS A 35 4.62 1.06 -12.45
CA HIS A 35 4.85 -0.03 -11.51
C HIS A 35 3.62 -0.92 -11.44
N ILE A 36 3.80 -2.22 -11.66
CA ILE A 36 2.72 -3.20 -11.62
C ILE A 36 2.86 -4.01 -10.33
N PHE A 37 1.88 -3.90 -9.46
CA PHE A 37 1.79 -4.65 -8.22
C PHE A 37 0.71 -5.71 -8.33
N THR A 38 0.97 -6.89 -7.80
CA THR A 38 -0.04 -7.95 -7.72
C THR A 38 -0.49 -8.10 -6.28
N ARG A 39 -1.80 -7.99 -6.01
CA ARG A 39 -2.31 -8.30 -4.65
C ARG A 39 -1.90 -9.72 -4.27
N GLY A 40 -1.32 -9.87 -3.08
CA GLY A 40 -0.82 -11.16 -2.61
C GLY A 40 -1.92 -12.22 -2.62
N GLY A 41 -1.72 -13.30 -3.38
CA GLY A 41 -2.68 -14.39 -3.54
C GLY A 41 -2.85 -15.28 -2.31
N PHE A 42 -2.55 -14.80 -1.10
CA PHE A 42 -2.62 -15.60 0.13
C PHE A 42 -4.04 -16.12 0.38
N GLN A 43 -5.05 -15.26 0.28
CA GLN A 43 -6.46 -15.67 0.44
C GLN A 43 -6.91 -16.65 -0.66
N GLU A 44 -6.38 -16.52 -1.88
CA GLU A 44 -6.69 -17.47 -2.96
C GLU A 44 -6.05 -18.85 -2.72
N ARG A 45 -4.82 -18.86 -2.20
CA ARG A 45 -4.12 -20.11 -1.83
C ARG A 45 -4.68 -20.77 -0.59
N HIS A 46 -5.33 -19.99 0.29
CA HIS A 46 -5.91 -20.46 1.54
C HIS A 46 -7.37 -19.96 1.69
N PRO A 47 -8.31 -20.46 0.87
CA PRO A 47 -9.69 -19.98 0.85
C PRO A 47 -10.44 -20.23 2.17
N ASN A 48 -10.01 -21.24 2.93
CA ASN A 48 -10.56 -21.58 4.24
C ASN A 48 -9.68 -21.08 5.38
N PHE A 49 -8.78 -20.13 5.14
CA PHE A 49 -7.94 -19.57 6.20
C PHE A 49 -8.81 -18.90 7.26
N ASN A 50 -8.82 -19.46 8.47
CA ASN A 50 -9.43 -18.86 9.64
C ASN A 50 -8.33 -18.15 10.46
N PRO A 51 -8.31 -16.81 10.53
CA PRO A 51 -7.34 -16.06 11.32
C PRO A 51 -7.36 -16.41 12.82
N LYS A 52 -8.45 -17.02 13.31
CA LYS A 52 -8.57 -17.47 14.70
C LYS A 52 -7.77 -18.75 15.00
N GLU A 53 -7.43 -19.52 13.97
CA GLU A 53 -6.66 -20.77 14.06
C GLU A 53 -5.16 -20.56 13.76
N ALA A 54 -4.75 -19.31 13.52
CA ALA A 54 -3.35 -18.99 13.28
C ALA A 54 -2.50 -19.33 14.52
N LYS A 55 -1.40 -20.06 14.31
CA LYS A 55 -0.43 -20.41 15.36
C LYS A 55 0.20 -19.18 16.04
N MET A 56 0.20 -18.04 15.35
CA MET A 56 0.77 -16.79 15.84
C MET A 56 -0.13 -15.63 15.42
N ARG A 57 -0.39 -14.72 16.37
CA ARG A 57 -1.12 -13.46 16.14
C ARG A 57 -0.23 -12.31 16.61
N ILE A 58 -0.04 -11.33 15.73
CA ILE A 58 0.63 -10.07 16.07
C ILE A 58 -0.44 -8.99 16.12
N ASN A 59 -0.59 -8.34 17.26
CA ASN A 59 -1.46 -7.18 17.43
C ASN A 59 -0.59 -5.93 17.49
N ILE A 60 -0.89 -4.96 16.64
CA ILE A 60 -0.26 -3.64 16.66
C ILE A 60 -1.36 -2.65 17.04
N CYS A 61 -1.23 -2.02 18.21
CA CYS A 61 -2.13 -0.97 18.66
C CYS A 61 -1.66 0.34 18.05
N LEU A 62 -2.40 0.83 17.05
CA LEU A 62 -2.20 2.16 16.50
C LEU A 62 -3.13 3.14 17.19
N ASP A 63 -2.64 4.35 17.43
CA ASP A 63 -3.46 5.45 17.92
C ASP A 63 -4.57 5.77 16.91
N ALA A 64 -5.75 6.11 17.42
CA ALA A 64 -6.91 6.48 16.61
C ALA A 64 -6.60 7.66 15.69
N ASP A 65 -5.77 8.59 16.15
CA ASP A 65 -5.38 9.78 15.39
C ASP A 65 -4.55 9.43 14.16
N VAL A 66 -3.66 8.44 14.27
CA VAL A 66 -2.87 7.93 13.15
C VAL A 66 -3.78 7.31 12.10
N VAL A 67 -4.74 6.48 12.53
CA VAL A 67 -5.71 5.85 11.63
C VAL A 67 -6.57 6.89 10.93
N HIS A 68 -7.03 7.91 11.67
CA HIS A 68 -7.84 8.99 11.11
C HIS A 68 -7.08 9.85 10.09
N HIS A 69 -5.81 10.18 10.38
CA HIS A 69 -4.96 10.92 9.47
C HIS A 69 -4.84 10.23 8.12
N PHE A 70 -4.52 8.93 8.11
CA PHE A 70 -4.35 8.18 6.87
C PHE A 70 -5.68 7.93 6.12
N ARG A 71 -6.80 7.79 6.83
CA ARG A 71 -8.13 7.73 6.18
C ARG A 71 -8.47 9.01 5.44
N LYS A 72 -8.36 10.16 6.11
CA LYS A 72 -8.64 11.47 5.48
C LYS A 72 -7.72 11.74 4.29
N ARG A 73 -6.45 11.34 4.40
CA ARG A 73 -5.49 11.43 3.30
C ARG A 73 -5.91 10.58 2.10
N ALA A 74 -6.37 9.35 2.32
CA ALA A 74 -6.84 8.47 1.25
C ALA A 74 -8.13 8.95 0.56
N GLU A 75 -8.98 9.70 1.26
CA GLU A 75 -10.22 10.29 0.71
C GLU A 75 -9.97 11.54 -0.15
N SER A 76 -8.80 12.17 -0.02
CA SER A 76 -8.46 13.36 -0.79
C SER A 76 -8.04 12.97 -2.22
N PRO A 77 -8.62 13.54 -3.28
CA PRO A 77 -8.33 13.21 -4.69
C PRO A 77 -6.93 13.65 -5.16
N HIS A 78 -6.04 14.02 -4.24
CA HIS A 78 -4.65 14.41 -4.51
C HIS A 78 -3.64 13.57 -3.72
N SER A 79 -4.00 12.33 -3.40
CA SER A 79 -3.05 11.34 -2.91
C SER A 79 -2.64 10.42 -4.05
N ALA A 80 -1.63 10.88 -4.79
CA ALA A 80 -0.89 10.24 -5.89
C ALA A 80 -1.59 10.21 -7.26
#